data_AF-A0AAN4YE64-F1
#
_entry.id   AF-A0AAN4YE64-F1
#
_cell.length_a   1.000
_cell.length_b   1.000
_cell.length_c   1.000
_cell.angle_alpha   90.00
_cell.angle_beta   90.00
_cell.angle_gamma   90.00
#
_symmetry.space_group_name_H-M   'P 1'
#
loop_
_entity.id
_entity.type
_entity.pdbx_description
1 polymer ?
#
loop_
_entity_poly.entity_id
_entity_poly.type
_entity_poly.pdbx_seq_one_letter_code
_entity_poly.pdbx_strand_id
1 'polypeptide(L)'
;MQLMLTEVGHGLDSRNLETTATLLPNGDFDIHTPNSNAAKLLPKRAGSKPLDRAITIFTHVRLPRSALLVPLKKSDNMQESFMVMTRRGAVGSLAFTTVLVPLMKRAVFVAGKYKLRRQITRQNSKPVPIISLRTQQLPILHALAQIAVFEPFAQDSIQQFKRSNDIPVIQQIISFTFKAVLCQASQPRFHALSERCGAQGLSEYNQIIGSQLETCMISIAEGDISAMSISLFDESRSILKGLKGGHRHAEFNSLILPRCPALVEAIGHRRAYEAAAKAGVDSDLLALYEIHAVLLDPSWYIQHTDLTREYLFQKEARLLDTLLPRLDTLLDSTGAGLYCTAPILSLASWDAFVDRLETLEAVGMSEDKARL
;
A
#
# COMPACT_ATOMS: atom_id res chain seq x y z
N MET A 1 -5.80 -5.68 22.51
CA MET A 1 -7.24 -5.53 22.18
C MET A 1 -7.43 -5.90 20.72
N GLN A 2 -8.24 -6.93 20.42
CA GLN A 2 -8.46 -7.44 19.05
C GLN A 2 -9.83 -6.96 18.53
N LEU A 3 -9.89 -6.42 17.31
CA LEU A 3 -11.14 -6.05 16.64
C LEU A 3 -11.65 -7.23 15.82
N MET A 4 -12.86 -7.72 16.11
CA MET A 4 -13.42 -8.95 15.51
C MET A 4 -14.56 -8.67 14.53
N LEU A 5 -14.27 -7.91 13.48
CA LEU A 5 -15.27 -7.54 12.47
C LEU A 5 -15.43 -8.62 11.38
N THR A 6 -14.35 -8.94 10.66
CA THR A 6 -14.34 -9.88 9.52
C THR A 6 -14.65 -11.31 9.94
N GLU A 7 -15.52 -11.98 9.19
CA GLU A 7 -15.83 -13.41 9.31
C GLU A 7 -15.22 -14.20 8.14
N VAL A 8 -15.19 -15.52 8.23
CA VAL A 8 -14.73 -16.41 7.15
C VAL A 8 -15.45 -16.10 5.83
N GLY A 9 -16.77 -15.95 5.88
CA GLY A 9 -17.60 -15.65 4.71
C GLY A 9 -17.67 -14.17 4.32
N HIS A 10 -17.37 -13.26 5.24
CA HIS A 10 -17.72 -11.84 5.11
C HIS A 10 -16.54 -10.90 5.42
N GLY A 11 -15.95 -10.34 4.37
CA GLY A 11 -14.94 -9.28 4.43
C GLY A 11 -15.46 -7.93 3.98
N LEU A 12 -15.68 -7.78 2.66
CA LEU A 12 -16.20 -6.55 2.06
C LEU A 12 -17.71 -6.34 2.33
N ASP A 13 -18.44 -7.42 2.67
CA ASP A 13 -19.88 -7.38 2.94
C ASP A 13 -20.21 -7.41 4.44
N SER A 14 -19.68 -6.42 5.17
CA SER A 14 -19.89 -6.31 6.63
C SER A 14 -21.34 -6.03 7.05
N ARG A 15 -22.28 -5.84 6.11
CA ARG A 15 -23.71 -5.68 6.40
C ARG A 15 -24.41 -7.02 6.61
N ASN A 16 -23.83 -8.10 6.10
CA ASN A 16 -24.39 -9.45 6.13
C ASN A 16 -23.59 -10.39 7.03
N LEU A 17 -22.92 -9.85 8.06
CA LEU A 17 -22.27 -10.67 9.09
C LEU A 17 -23.29 -11.64 9.71
N GLU A 18 -22.85 -12.86 9.93
CA GLU A 18 -23.70 -13.98 10.35
C GLU A 18 -23.68 -14.20 11.87
N THR A 19 -22.66 -13.70 12.59
CA THR A 19 -22.67 -13.72 14.07
C THR A 19 -23.86 -12.92 14.58
N THR A 20 -24.68 -13.54 15.43
CA THR A 20 -25.89 -12.92 15.97
C THR A 20 -25.66 -12.37 17.38
N ALA A 21 -26.40 -11.32 17.71
CA ALA A 21 -26.53 -10.78 19.05
C ALA A 21 -28.03 -10.67 19.39
N THR A 22 -28.56 -11.64 20.12
CA THR A 22 -30.00 -11.73 20.42
C THR A 22 -30.30 -11.11 21.79
N LEU A 23 -31.19 -10.12 21.84
CA LEU A 23 -31.65 -9.55 23.12
C LEU A 23 -32.55 -10.54 23.85
N LEU A 24 -32.27 -10.76 25.12
CA LEU A 24 -32.96 -11.72 25.97
C LEU A 24 -33.99 -11.01 26.87
N PRO A 25 -34.97 -11.74 27.44
CA PRO A 25 -35.99 -11.14 28.31
C PRO A 25 -35.41 -10.44 29.55
N ASN A 26 -34.26 -10.90 30.05
CA ASN A 26 -33.57 -10.31 31.20
C ASN A 26 -32.75 -9.05 30.83
N GLY A 27 -32.73 -8.65 29.55
CA GLY A 27 -32.02 -7.48 29.05
C GLY A 27 -30.57 -7.73 28.61
N ASP A 28 -30.04 -8.94 28.80
CA ASP A 28 -28.71 -9.33 28.31
C ASP A 28 -28.75 -9.67 26.81
N PHE A 29 -27.57 -9.84 26.23
CA PHE A 29 -27.39 -10.35 24.87
C PHE A 29 -26.83 -11.76 24.86
N ASP A 30 -27.37 -12.59 23.97
CA ASP A 30 -26.80 -13.88 23.59
C ASP A 30 -26.03 -13.73 22.28
N ILE A 31 -24.70 -13.90 22.34
CA ILE A 31 -23.83 -13.84 21.17
C ILE A 31 -23.58 -15.26 20.67
N HIS A 32 -23.87 -15.50 19.38
CA HIS A 32 -23.71 -16.82 18.80
C HIS A 32 -23.15 -16.77 17.37
N THR A 33 -22.20 -17.67 17.10
CA THR A 33 -21.65 -17.96 15.78
C THR A 33 -22.40 -19.18 15.21
N PRO A 34 -23.37 -18.99 14.29
CA PRO A 34 -24.30 -20.05 13.90
C PRO A 34 -23.68 -21.15 13.01
N ASN A 35 -22.57 -20.86 12.33
CA ASN A 35 -21.90 -21.81 11.45
C ASN A 35 -20.41 -21.44 11.25
N SER A 36 -19.67 -22.25 10.48
CA SER A 36 -18.25 -22.03 10.22
C SER A 36 -17.94 -20.78 9.38
N ASN A 37 -18.87 -20.31 8.54
CA ASN A 37 -18.70 -19.07 7.77
C ASN A 37 -18.77 -17.82 8.65
N ALA A 38 -19.50 -17.91 9.77
CA ALA A 38 -19.59 -16.86 10.79
C ALA A 38 -18.37 -16.83 11.73
N ALA A 39 -17.50 -17.84 11.69
CA ALA A 39 -16.30 -17.88 12.52
C ALA A 39 -15.32 -16.76 12.14
N LYS A 40 -14.43 -16.37 13.07
CA LYS A 40 -13.33 -15.44 12.78
C LYS A 40 -12.09 -16.25 12.34
N LEU A 41 -11.37 -15.82 11.29
CA LEU A 41 -10.26 -16.57 10.62
C LEU A 41 -8.93 -15.75 10.70
N LEU A 42 -7.66 -16.23 10.72
CA LEU A 42 -6.86 -17.27 10.00
C LEU A 42 -5.48 -17.47 10.72
N PRO A 43 -4.68 -18.50 10.32
CA PRO A 43 -3.25 -18.67 10.62
C PRO A 43 -2.35 -17.49 10.20
N LYS A 44 -1.05 -17.55 10.56
CA LYS A 44 -0.03 -16.55 10.16
C LYS A 44 -0.05 -16.34 8.65
N ARG A 45 -0.15 -15.08 8.21
CA ARG A 45 -0.03 -14.70 6.79
C ARG A 45 1.44 -14.51 6.43
N ALA A 46 1.79 -14.82 5.18
CA ALA A 46 3.10 -14.45 4.64
C ALA A 46 3.33 -12.94 4.82
N GLY A 47 4.50 -12.57 5.34
CA GLY A 47 4.93 -11.18 5.48
C GLY A 47 4.39 -10.39 6.68
N SER A 48 3.44 -10.89 7.47
CA SER A 48 3.02 -10.20 8.71
C SER A 48 3.67 -10.83 9.94
N LYS A 49 4.65 -10.14 10.54
CA LYS A 49 5.49 -10.72 11.59
C LYS A 49 4.95 -10.71 13.03
N PRO A 50 4.04 -9.82 13.50
CA PRO A 50 3.67 -9.83 14.92
C PRO A 50 2.17 -9.92 15.27
N LEU A 51 1.24 -10.01 14.33
CA LEU A 51 -0.18 -10.12 14.70
C LEU A 51 -0.59 -11.58 14.85
N ASP A 52 -0.60 -12.04 16.10
CA ASP A 52 -1.32 -13.27 16.47
C ASP A 52 -2.80 -13.09 16.09
N ARG A 53 -3.28 -14.00 15.26
CA ARG A 53 -4.68 -14.05 14.85
C ARG A 53 -5.27 -15.33 15.41
N ALA A 54 -6.35 -15.19 16.15
CA ALA A 54 -7.08 -16.30 16.72
C ALA A 54 -8.38 -16.56 15.96
N ILE A 55 -8.78 -17.82 15.91
CA ILE A 55 -10.16 -18.19 15.60
C ILE A 55 -11.00 -17.90 16.84
N THR A 56 -12.08 -17.16 16.68
CA THR A 56 -13.04 -16.90 17.75
C THR A 56 -14.42 -17.39 17.31
N ILE A 57 -15.02 -18.21 18.17
CA ILE A 57 -16.36 -18.80 17.99
C ILE A 57 -17.13 -18.48 19.27
N PHE A 58 -18.33 -17.92 19.13
CA PHE A 58 -19.22 -17.67 20.25
C PHE A 58 -20.27 -18.78 20.33
N THR A 59 -20.27 -19.52 21.43
CA THR A 59 -21.29 -20.53 21.73
C THR A 59 -22.17 -20.02 22.86
N HIS A 60 -23.25 -19.32 22.50
CA HIS A 60 -24.21 -18.72 23.43
C HIS A 60 -23.57 -17.89 24.56
N VAL A 61 -22.68 -16.96 24.18
CA VAL A 61 -21.95 -16.12 25.13
C VAL A 61 -22.85 -14.99 25.62
N ARG A 62 -23.02 -14.90 26.93
CA ARG A 62 -23.90 -13.92 27.58
C ARG A 62 -23.14 -12.62 27.86
N LEU A 63 -23.67 -11.51 27.36
CA LEU A 63 -23.12 -10.18 27.62
C LEU A 63 -24.18 -9.27 28.27
N PRO A 64 -23.80 -8.46 29.27
CA PRO A 64 -24.73 -7.52 29.88
C PRO A 64 -25.15 -6.45 28.88
N ARG A 65 -26.31 -5.82 29.09
CA ARG A 65 -26.80 -4.71 28.25
C ARG A 65 -25.78 -3.58 28.08
N SER A 66 -24.97 -3.32 29.11
CA SER A 66 -23.91 -2.31 29.10
C SER A 66 -22.79 -2.59 28.08
N ALA A 67 -22.70 -3.81 27.54
CA ALA A 67 -21.74 -4.16 26.50
C ALA A 67 -22.11 -3.58 25.12
N LEU A 68 -23.36 -3.15 24.92
CA LEU A 68 -23.79 -2.54 23.66
C LEU A 68 -23.36 -1.07 23.59
N LEU A 69 -22.50 -0.75 22.64
CA LEU A 69 -21.88 0.58 22.50
C LEU A 69 -22.79 1.63 21.83
N VAL A 70 -23.96 1.24 21.32
CA VAL A 70 -24.87 2.09 20.54
C VAL A 70 -26.31 1.87 21.01
N PRO A 71 -27.19 2.88 21.03
CA PRO A 71 -28.60 2.69 21.41
C PRO A 71 -29.31 1.64 20.55
N LEU A 72 -30.22 0.87 21.16
CA LEU A 72 -31.06 -0.13 20.47
C LEU A 72 -32.06 0.47 19.47
N LYS A 73 -32.22 1.79 19.44
CA LYS A 73 -33.16 2.44 18.54
C LYS A 73 -32.68 2.30 17.11
N LYS A 74 -33.44 1.55 16.30
CA LYS A 74 -33.26 1.48 14.86
C LYS A 74 -33.45 2.89 14.28
N SER A 75 -32.45 3.36 13.54
CA SER A 75 -32.54 4.65 12.84
C SER A 75 -33.46 4.54 11.63
N ASP A 76 -34.16 5.63 11.31
CA ASP A 76 -34.97 5.76 10.11
C ASP A 76 -34.09 5.71 8.84
N ASN A 77 -32.81 6.12 8.96
CA ASN A 77 -31.80 6.03 7.89
C ASN A 77 -30.67 5.06 8.28
N MET A 78 -30.87 3.78 7.92
CA MET A 78 -29.90 2.71 8.16
C MET A 78 -28.55 2.95 7.47
N GLN A 79 -28.54 3.60 6.31
CA GLN A 79 -27.31 3.86 5.55
C GLN A 79 -26.43 4.88 6.28
N GLU A 80 -27.01 6.00 6.68
CA GLU A 80 -26.31 7.03 7.43
C GLU A 80 -25.80 6.52 8.79
N SER A 81 -26.62 5.71 9.47
CA SER A 81 -26.23 5.11 10.76
C SER A 81 -25.05 4.14 10.61
N PHE A 82 -25.04 3.33 9.54
CA PHE A 82 -23.91 2.48 9.21
C PHE A 82 -22.63 3.28 8.94
N MET A 83 -22.73 4.41 8.23
CA MET A 83 -21.59 5.28 7.96
C MET A 83 -21.03 5.91 9.25
N VAL A 84 -21.89 6.32 10.17
CA VAL A 84 -21.47 6.80 11.51
C VAL A 84 -20.77 5.69 12.29
N MET A 85 -21.32 4.47 12.29
CA MET A 85 -20.74 3.32 13.00
C MET A 85 -19.37 2.91 12.42
N THR A 86 -19.20 3.02 11.11
CA THR A 86 -17.96 2.62 10.40
C THR A 86 -16.96 3.75 10.22
N ARG A 87 -17.22 4.95 10.78
CA ARG A 87 -16.35 6.14 10.64
C ARG A 87 -14.88 5.89 10.98
N ARG A 88 -14.61 4.97 11.91
CA ARG A 88 -13.25 4.62 12.33
C ARG A 88 -12.45 3.95 11.21
N GLY A 89 -13.10 3.32 10.23
CA GLY A 89 -12.44 2.74 9.06
C GLY A 89 -11.72 3.79 8.22
N ALA A 90 -12.26 5.02 8.09
CA ALA A 90 -11.57 6.11 7.40
C ALA A 90 -10.30 6.55 8.14
N VAL A 91 -10.33 6.59 9.47
CA VAL A 91 -9.17 6.89 10.33
C VAL A 91 -8.12 5.78 10.19
N GLY A 92 -8.54 4.53 10.31
CA GLY A 92 -7.69 3.35 10.16
C GLY A 92 -7.03 3.30 8.78
N SER A 93 -7.81 3.52 7.72
CA SER A 93 -7.32 3.58 6.34
C SER A 93 -6.24 4.65 6.18
N LEU A 94 -6.49 5.90 6.60
CA LEU A 94 -5.51 6.97 6.47
C LEU A 94 -4.23 6.64 7.26
N ALA A 95 -4.37 6.33 8.55
CA ALA A 95 -3.24 6.07 9.43
C ALA A 95 -2.41 4.87 8.96
N PHE A 96 -3.06 3.76 8.61
CA PHE A 96 -2.38 2.54 8.22
C PHE A 96 -1.68 2.68 6.86
N THR A 97 -2.27 3.40 5.91
CA THR A 97 -1.62 3.69 4.63
C THR A 97 -0.37 4.56 4.79
N THR A 98 -0.28 5.44 5.80
CA THR A 98 0.96 6.23 6.01
C THR A 98 2.21 5.39 6.23
N VAL A 99 2.05 4.14 6.68
CA VAL A 99 3.15 3.17 6.87
C VAL A 99 3.86 2.85 5.55
N LEU A 100 3.21 3.00 4.40
CA LEU A 100 3.85 2.75 3.10
C LEU A 100 5.05 3.67 2.84
N VAL A 101 5.03 4.91 3.34
CA VAL A 101 6.12 5.88 3.12
C VAL A 101 7.45 5.38 3.73
N PRO A 102 7.54 5.08 5.05
CA PRO A 102 8.77 4.55 5.62
C PRO A 102 9.18 3.18 5.06
N LEU A 103 8.22 2.35 4.63
CA LEU A 103 8.51 1.08 3.94
C LEU A 103 9.18 1.29 2.59
N MET A 104 8.67 2.23 1.78
CA MET A 104 9.25 2.58 0.49
C MET A 104 10.65 3.15 0.68
N LYS A 105 10.83 4.06 1.65
CA LYS A 105 12.14 4.60 2.03
C LYS A 105 13.15 3.49 2.35
N ARG A 106 12.77 2.52 3.17
CA ARG A 106 13.62 1.36 3.50
C ARG A 106 14.00 0.57 2.26
N ALA A 107 13.00 0.17 1.47
CA ALA A 107 13.23 -0.67 0.30
C ALA A 107 14.10 0.03 -0.74
N VAL A 108 13.84 1.31 -1.03
CA VAL A 108 14.64 2.07 -2.01
C VAL A 108 16.05 2.34 -1.50
N PHE A 109 16.22 2.62 -0.19
CA PHE A 109 17.52 2.84 0.41
C PHE A 109 18.40 1.60 0.32
N VAL A 110 17.86 0.45 0.76
CA VAL A 110 18.57 -0.83 0.72
C VAL A 110 18.91 -1.22 -0.72
N ALA A 111 17.94 -1.16 -1.64
CA ALA A 111 18.17 -1.49 -3.05
C ALA A 111 19.16 -0.51 -3.71
N GLY A 112 19.03 0.79 -3.45
CA GLY A 112 19.86 1.84 -4.02
C GLY A 112 21.33 1.74 -3.58
N LYS A 113 21.58 1.66 -2.27
CA LYS A 113 22.93 1.48 -1.72
C LYS A 113 23.57 0.17 -2.20
N TYR A 114 22.80 -0.92 -2.27
CA TYR A 114 23.26 -2.17 -2.85
C TYR A 114 23.69 -2.03 -4.33
N LYS A 115 22.92 -1.31 -5.14
CA LYS A 115 23.25 -1.13 -6.56
C LYS A 115 24.40 -0.17 -6.84
N LEU A 116 24.67 0.78 -5.94
CA LEU A 116 25.85 1.64 -6.01
C LEU A 116 27.16 0.84 -5.82
N ARG A 117 27.12 -0.18 -4.96
CA ARG A 117 28.30 -1.05 -4.70
C ARG A 117 28.38 -2.27 -5.61
N ARG A 118 27.25 -2.82 -6.08
CA ARG A 118 27.22 -4.06 -6.87
C ARG A 118 27.85 -3.83 -8.24
N GLN A 119 29.02 -4.42 -8.46
CA GLN A 119 29.73 -4.35 -9.72
C GLN A 119 29.22 -5.40 -10.73
N ILE A 120 29.22 -5.04 -12.00
CA ILE A 120 29.04 -5.94 -13.13
C ILE A 120 30.19 -5.75 -14.12
N THR A 121 30.64 -6.85 -14.73
CA THR A 121 31.68 -6.83 -15.75
C THR A 121 31.04 -6.89 -17.13
N ARG A 122 31.31 -5.90 -17.99
CA ARG A 122 31.00 -5.99 -19.42
C ARG A 122 32.19 -6.68 -20.13
N GLN A 123 31.93 -7.36 -21.24
CA GLN A 123 33.00 -8.01 -22.02
C GLN A 123 34.16 -7.02 -22.25
N ASN A 124 35.36 -7.41 -21.82
CA ASN A 124 36.61 -6.64 -21.94
C ASN A 124 36.60 -5.22 -21.35
N SER A 125 35.75 -4.93 -20.36
CA SER A 125 35.69 -3.63 -19.68
C SER A 125 35.98 -3.73 -18.20
N LYS A 126 36.43 -2.62 -17.59
CA LYS A 126 36.51 -2.49 -16.13
C LYS A 126 35.13 -2.72 -15.50
N PRO A 127 35.03 -3.35 -14.31
CA PRO A 127 33.78 -3.46 -13.60
C PRO A 127 33.14 -2.09 -13.37
N VAL A 128 31.84 -1.99 -13.60
CA VAL A 128 31.05 -0.78 -13.33
C VAL A 128 29.90 -1.10 -12.37
N PRO A 129 29.46 -0.13 -11.55
CA PRO A 129 28.25 -0.29 -10.76
C PRO A 129 27.05 -0.66 -11.64
N ILE A 130 26.25 -1.63 -11.18
CA ILE A 130 25.06 -2.09 -11.91
C ILE A 130 24.04 -0.97 -12.11
N ILE A 131 24.03 0.05 -11.24
CA ILE A 131 23.20 1.24 -11.37
C ILE A 131 23.51 2.08 -12.63
N SER A 132 24.63 1.84 -13.31
CA SER A 132 24.92 2.45 -14.62
C SER A 132 23.93 2.07 -15.73
N LEU A 133 23.14 1.00 -15.54
CA LEU A 133 22.13 0.57 -16.50
C LEU A 133 20.79 1.30 -16.28
N ARG A 134 20.18 1.83 -17.33
CA ARG A 134 18.88 2.54 -17.25
C ARG A 134 17.78 1.72 -16.58
N THR A 135 17.73 0.43 -16.88
CA THR A 135 16.77 -0.54 -16.29
C THR A 135 16.94 -0.68 -14.78
N GLN A 136 18.11 -0.34 -14.24
CA GLN A 136 18.40 -0.39 -12.81
C GLN A 136 18.11 0.93 -12.11
N GLN A 137 18.20 2.05 -12.85
CA GLN A 137 17.93 3.42 -12.39
C GLN A 137 16.44 3.68 -12.25
N LEU A 138 15.65 3.29 -13.26
CA LEU A 138 14.22 3.58 -13.35
C LEU A 138 13.45 3.26 -12.05
N PRO A 139 13.51 2.04 -11.48
CA PRO A 139 12.74 1.73 -10.27
C PRO A 139 13.15 2.56 -9.06
N ILE A 140 14.45 2.90 -8.94
CA ILE A 140 14.98 3.63 -7.78
C ILE A 140 14.62 5.11 -7.86
N LEU A 141 14.88 5.76 -9.00
CA LEU A 141 14.62 7.20 -9.15
C LEU A 141 13.12 7.50 -9.13
N HIS A 142 12.29 6.64 -9.72
CA HIS A 142 10.83 6.76 -9.58
C HIS A 142 10.35 6.55 -8.15
N ALA A 143 10.91 5.59 -7.41
CA ALA A 143 10.56 5.40 -6.01
C ALA A 143 10.95 6.61 -5.15
N LEU A 144 12.13 7.22 -5.39
CA LEU A 144 12.56 8.44 -4.72
C LEU A 144 11.63 9.63 -5.05
N ALA A 145 11.22 9.80 -6.30
CA ALA A 145 10.25 10.83 -6.69
C ALA A 145 8.89 10.61 -6.01
N GLN A 146 8.40 9.38 -5.96
CA GLN A 146 7.16 9.04 -5.24
C GLN A 146 7.28 9.33 -3.74
N ILE A 147 8.38 8.94 -3.08
CA ILE A 147 8.60 9.22 -1.65
C ILE A 147 8.58 10.73 -1.39
N ALA A 148 9.29 11.51 -2.22
CA ALA A 148 9.37 12.96 -2.09
C ALA A 148 7.98 13.63 -2.20
N VAL A 149 7.07 13.05 -2.98
CA VAL A 149 5.68 13.53 -3.09
C VAL A 149 4.76 12.96 -2.00
N PHE A 150 4.92 11.71 -1.61
CA PHE A 150 4.03 11.05 -0.64
C PHE A 150 4.21 11.57 0.77
N GLU A 151 5.40 12.04 1.16
CA GLU A 151 5.62 12.67 2.46
C GLU A 151 4.75 13.92 2.69
N PRO A 152 4.85 14.97 1.85
CA PRO A 152 4.00 16.15 2.00
C PRO A 152 2.53 15.82 1.75
N PHE A 153 2.23 14.90 0.83
CA PHE A 153 0.84 14.46 0.61
C PHE A 153 0.22 13.78 1.84
N ALA A 154 1.00 12.99 2.58
CA ALA A 154 0.55 12.39 3.84
C ALA A 154 0.27 13.46 4.89
N GLN A 155 1.16 14.45 5.05
CA GLN A 155 0.97 15.55 5.99
C GLN A 155 -0.26 16.40 5.64
N ASP A 156 -0.40 16.77 4.37
CA ASP A 156 -1.55 17.53 3.88
C ASP A 156 -2.86 16.74 4.05
N SER A 157 -2.88 15.45 3.70
CA SER A 157 -4.04 14.58 3.90
C SER A 157 -4.45 14.47 5.37
N ILE A 158 -3.49 14.34 6.29
CA ILE A 158 -3.76 14.33 7.74
C ILE A 158 -4.35 15.68 8.19
N GLN A 159 -3.80 16.80 7.72
CA GLN A 159 -4.31 18.12 8.08
C GLN A 159 -5.72 18.37 7.56
N GLN A 160 -5.98 18.03 6.29
CA GLN A 160 -7.31 18.16 5.70
C GLN A 160 -8.31 17.23 6.41
N PHE A 161 -7.92 15.99 6.70
CA PHE A 161 -8.76 15.04 7.43
C PHE A 161 -9.15 15.56 8.82
N LYS A 162 -8.21 16.18 9.54
CA LYS A 162 -8.47 16.80 10.86
C LYS A 162 -9.41 18.02 10.75
N ARG A 163 -9.26 18.84 9.71
CA ARG A 163 -10.12 20.01 9.48
C ARG A 163 -11.55 19.64 9.11
N SER A 164 -11.73 18.49 8.47
CA SER A 164 -13.04 17.99 8.04
C SER A 164 -13.72 17.09 9.08
N ASN A 165 -13.39 17.21 10.37
CA ASN A 165 -13.90 16.33 11.42
C ASN A 165 -15.43 16.30 11.55
N ASP A 166 -16.09 17.40 11.16
CA ASP A 166 -17.54 17.52 11.22
C ASP A 166 -18.24 17.02 9.94
N ILE A 167 -17.48 16.63 8.90
CA ILE A 167 -18.00 16.20 7.59
C ILE A 167 -17.43 14.80 7.24
N PRO A 168 -18.06 13.71 7.71
CA PRO A 168 -17.56 12.34 7.53
C PRO A 168 -17.30 11.93 6.08
N VAL A 169 -18.12 12.42 5.15
CA VAL A 169 -17.95 12.17 3.71
C VAL A 169 -16.60 12.70 3.23
N ILE A 170 -16.23 13.93 3.58
CA ILE A 170 -14.94 14.50 3.16
C ILE A 170 -13.77 13.71 3.76
N GLN A 171 -13.87 13.29 5.02
CA GLN A 171 -12.87 12.42 5.64
C GLN A 171 -12.68 11.11 4.87
N GLN A 172 -13.77 10.48 4.43
CA GLN A 172 -13.70 9.27 3.61
C GLN A 172 -13.03 9.54 2.26
N ILE A 173 -13.43 10.60 1.54
CA ILE A 173 -12.83 10.97 0.26
C ILE A 173 -11.32 11.16 0.39
N ILE A 174 -10.88 11.86 1.44
CA ILE A 174 -9.47 12.09 1.73
C ILE A 174 -8.73 10.77 1.95
N SER A 175 -9.25 9.91 2.84
CA SER A 175 -8.65 8.60 3.11
C SER A 175 -8.63 7.70 1.88
N PHE A 176 -9.67 7.73 1.06
CA PHE A 176 -9.85 6.84 -0.08
C PHE A 176 -8.88 7.21 -1.21
N THR A 177 -8.83 8.49 -1.58
CA THR A 177 -7.89 8.97 -2.61
C THR A 177 -6.44 8.84 -2.15
N PHE A 178 -6.15 9.08 -0.87
CA PHE A 178 -4.82 8.86 -0.30
C PHE A 178 -4.40 7.39 -0.38
N LYS A 179 -5.28 6.48 0.07
CA LYS A 179 -5.02 5.04 0.00
C LYS A 179 -4.87 4.53 -1.43
N ALA A 180 -5.73 4.96 -2.34
CA ALA A 180 -5.69 4.56 -3.74
C ALA A 180 -4.30 4.85 -4.34
N VAL A 181 -3.83 6.10 -4.23
CA VAL A 181 -2.52 6.50 -4.76
C VAL A 181 -1.38 5.73 -4.11
N LEU A 182 -1.27 5.75 -2.79
CA LEU A 182 -0.11 5.14 -2.12
C LEU A 182 -0.06 3.63 -2.36
N CYS A 183 -1.19 2.93 -2.35
CA CYS A 183 -1.20 1.49 -2.62
C CYS A 183 -0.88 1.18 -4.08
N GLN A 184 -1.57 1.81 -5.05
CA GLN A 184 -1.39 1.48 -6.47
C GLN A 184 -0.01 1.88 -6.98
N ALA A 185 0.50 3.05 -6.56
CA ALA A 185 1.80 3.53 -7.00
C ALA A 185 2.97 2.77 -6.35
N SER A 186 2.83 2.29 -5.11
CA SER A 186 3.93 1.62 -4.38
C SER A 186 4.07 0.13 -4.70
N GLN A 187 2.96 -0.60 -4.91
CA GLN A 187 2.94 -2.03 -5.26
C GLN A 187 3.96 -2.42 -6.36
N PRO A 188 3.89 -1.83 -7.58
CA PRO A 188 4.83 -2.17 -8.66
C PRO A 188 6.26 -1.72 -8.35
N ARG A 189 6.45 -0.67 -7.52
CA ARG A 189 7.79 -0.25 -7.11
C ARG A 189 8.44 -1.28 -6.19
N PHE A 190 7.74 -1.77 -5.18
CA PHE A 190 8.29 -2.81 -4.30
C PHE A 190 8.68 -4.06 -5.07
N HIS A 191 7.81 -4.50 -6.00
CA HIS A 191 8.12 -5.62 -6.88
C HIS A 191 9.40 -5.36 -7.70
N ALA A 192 9.49 -4.21 -8.37
CA ALA A 192 10.66 -3.87 -9.17
C ALA A 192 11.94 -3.69 -8.34
N LEU A 193 11.85 -3.13 -7.12
CA LEU A 193 13.01 -3.01 -6.23
C LEU A 193 13.52 -4.39 -5.80
N SER A 194 12.61 -5.32 -5.48
CA SER A 194 12.93 -6.71 -5.13
C SER A 194 13.55 -7.46 -6.31
N GLU A 195 12.85 -7.49 -7.45
CA GLU A 195 13.29 -8.19 -8.66
C GLU A 195 14.70 -7.75 -9.09
N ARG A 196 14.97 -6.44 -9.05
CA ARG A 196 16.24 -5.87 -9.50
C ARG A 196 17.40 -6.05 -8.52
N CYS A 197 17.13 -6.54 -7.32
CA CYS A 197 18.16 -7.01 -6.38
C CYS A 197 18.50 -8.50 -6.60
N GLY A 198 17.81 -9.20 -7.50
CA GLY A 198 17.99 -10.63 -7.73
C GLY A 198 17.61 -11.45 -6.49
N ALA A 199 18.31 -12.57 -6.24
CA ALA A 199 18.06 -13.43 -5.08
C ALA A 199 18.10 -12.66 -3.74
N GLN A 200 18.94 -11.63 -3.64
CA GLN A 200 19.04 -10.78 -2.45
C GLN A 200 17.75 -10.00 -2.16
N GLY A 201 16.94 -9.70 -3.18
CA GLY A 201 15.64 -9.04 -3.00
C GLY A 201 14.61 -9.93 -2.31
N LEU A 202 14.72 -11.25 -2.51
CA LEU A 202 13.85 -12.26 -1.90
C LEU A 202 14.30 -12.68 -0.50
N SER A 203 15.52 -12.33 -0.09
CA SER A 203 16.01 -12.62 1.24
C SER A 203 15.33 -11.71 2.28
N GLU A 204 14.56 -12.31 3.18
CA GLU A 204 13.74 -11.58 4.13
C GLU A 204 14.54 -10.64 5.05
N TYR A 205 15.78 -11.03 5.40
CA TYR A 205 16.70 -10.23 6.21
C TYR A 205 17.13 -8.92 5.54
N ASN A 206 16.94 -8.78 4.22
CA ASN A 206 17.17 -7.53 3.49
C ASN A 206 15.96 -6.60 3.48
N GLN A 207 14.82 -7.00 4.05
CA GLN A 207 13.67 -6.15 4.32
C GLN A 207 12.97 -5.56 3.08
N ILE A 208 13.31 -6.00 1.86
CA ILE A 208 12.65 -5.57 0.62
C ILE A 208 11.36 -6.37 0.41
N ILE A 209 11.45 -7.70 0.26
CA ILE A 209 10.28 -8.56 0.03
C ILE A 209 9.25 -8.49 1.17
N GLY A 210 9.70 -8.33 2.42
CA GLY A 210 8.81 -8.13 3.56
C GLY A 210 7.96 -6.86 3.41
N SER A 211 8.56 -5.76 2.98
CA SER A 211 7.85 -4.49 2.73
C SER A 211 6.83 -4.62 1.59
N GLN A 212 7.13 -5.43 0.57
CA GLN A 212 6.18 -5.73 -0.51
C GLN A 212 4.95 -6.48 0.01
N LEU A 213 5.14 -7.51 0.82
CA LEU A 213 4.05 -8.29 1.40
C LEU A 213 3.18 -7.45 2.35
N GLU A 214 3.80 -6.57 3.14
CA GLU A 214 3.10 -5.60 3.98
C GLU A 214 2.23 -4.64 3.15
N THR A 215 2.68 -4.25 1.96
CA THR A 215 1.90 -3.40 1.04
C THR A 215 0.62 -4.09 0.56
N CYS A 216 0.69 -5.38 0.24
CA CYS A 216 -0.49 -6.19 -0.10
C CYS A 216 -1.49 -6.26 1.06
N MET A 217 -1.00 -6.31 2.29
CA MET A 217 -1.84 -6.28 3.48
C MET A 217 -2.53 -4.91 3.66
N ILE A 218 -1.80 -3.82 3.42
CA ILE A 218 -2.34 -2.46 3.54
C ILE A 218 -3.40 -2.19 2.48
N SER A 219 -3.24 -2.68 1.24
CA SER A 219 -4.21 -2.45 0.17
C SER A 219 -5.58 -3.07 0.46
N ILE A 220 -5.62 -4.24 1.12
CA ILE A 220 -6.87 -4.95 1.43
C ILE A 220 -7.50 -4.57 2.78
N ALA A 221 -6.71 -4.05 3.74
CA ALA A 221 -7.20 -3.72 5.08
C ALA A 221 -8.08 -2.46 5.08
N GLU A 222 -9.08 -2.36 5.95
CA GLU A 222 -9.99 -1.19 6.05
C GLU A 222 -10.81 -0.90 4.76
N GLY A 223 -10.98 -1.92 3.90
CA GLY A 223 -11.76 -1.85 2.67
C GLY A 223 -10.90 -1.89 1.41
N ASP A 224 -11.36 -2.59 0.37
CA ASP A 224 -10.66 -2.62 -0.93
C ASP A 224 -10.91 -1.33 -1.72
N ILE A 225 -9.89 -0.86 -2.45
CA ILE A 225 -9.93 0.37 -3.28
C ILE A 225 -11.09 0.30 -4.28
N SER A 226 -11.36 -0.87 -4.86
CA SER A 226 -12.46 -1.05 -5.81
C SER A 226 -13.82 -0.78 -5.14
N ALA A 227 -14.07 -1.38 -3.97
CA ALA A 227 -15.29 -1.18 -3.20
C ALA A 227 -15.45 0.27 -2.71
N MET A 228 -14.34 0.89 -2.29
CA MET A 228 -14.31 2.29 -1.86
C MET A 228 -14.62 3.25 -3.02
N SER A 229 -14.14 2.95 -4.23
CA SER A 229 -14.37 3.76 -5.41
C SER A 229 -15.85 3.78 -5.81
N ILE A 230 -16.56 2.66 -5.66
CA ILE A 230 -18.03 2.62 -5.87
C ILE A 230 -18.73 3.61 -4.93
N SER A 231 -18.41 3.54 -3.64
CA SER A 231 -19.03 4.39 -2.62
C SER A 231 -18.88 5.87 -2.96
N LEU A 232 -17.70 6.28 -3.43
CA LEU A 232 -17.44 7.66 -3.84
C LEU A 232 -18.33 8.11 -5.01
N PHE A 233 -18.44 7.28 -6.04
CA PHE A 233 -19.26 7.63 -7.22
C PHE A 233 -20.76 7.58 -6.92
N ASP A 234 -21.18 6.73 -5.98
CA ASP A 234 -22.56 6.65 -5.50
C ASP A 234 -23.01 7.88 -4.71
N GLU A 235 -22.11 8.47 -3.94
CA GLU A 235 -22.31 9.76 -3.28
C GLU A 235 -22.29 10.90 -4.30
N SER A 236 -21.48 10.77 -5.35
CA SER A 236 -21.37 11.74 -6.47
C SER A 236 -22.49 11.61 -7.52
N ARG A 237 -23.63 10.99 -7.15
CA ARG A 237 -24.77 10.54 -8.00
C ARG A 237 -25.26 11.54 -9.04
N SER A 238 -25.02 12.83 -8.87
CA SER A 238 -25.34 13.86 -9.88
C SER A 238 -24.61 13.67 -11.21
N ILE A 239 -23.46 13.00 -11.22
CA ILE A 239 -22.60 12.77 -12.39
C ILE A 239 -23.05 11.55 -13.22
N LEU A 240 -23.75 10.57 -12.62
CA LEU A 240 -24.16 9.31 -13.26
C LEU A 240 -25.55 9.36 -13.93
N LYS A 241 -26.08 10.54 -14.25
CA LYS A 241 -27.47 10.77 -14.72
C LYS A 241 -27.88 10.08 -16.05
N GLY A 242 -27.05 9.23 -16.64
CA GLY A 242 -27.34 8.51 -17.88
C GLY A 242 -27.73 7.03 -17.76
N LEU A 243 -27.50 6.38 -16.61
CA LEU A 243 -27.68 4.92 -16.47
C LEU A 243 -29.03 4.57 -15.83
N LYS A 244 -29.95 3.99 -16.63
CA LYS A 244 -31.20 3.40 -16.11
C LYS A 244 -30.87 2.22 -15.20
N GLY A 245 -30.86 2.45 -13.88
CA GLY A 245 -30.58 1.41 -12.86
C GLY A 245 -29.42 1.71 -11.90
N GLY A 246 -28.68 2.81 -12.10
CA GLY A 246 -27.61 3.26 -11.19
C GLY A 246 -26.46 2.25 -11.05
N HIS A 247 -25.75 2.28 -9.91
CA HIS A 247 -24.55 1.45 -9.64
C HIS A 247 -24.80 -0.06 -9.55
N ARG A 248 -26.06 -0.48 -9.35
CA ARG A 248 -26.42 -1.91 -9.23
C ARG A 248 -26.75 -2.56 -10.56
N HIS A 249 -26.72 -1.79 -11.64
CA HIS A 249 -27.04 -2.31 -12.96
C HIS A 249 -25.85 -3.10 -13.53
N ALA A 250 -26.14 -4.15 -14.29
CA ALA A 250 -25.12 -5.00 -14.89
C ALA A 250 -24.17 -4.20 -15.81
N GLU A 251 -24.70 -3.20 -16.52
CA GLU A 251 -23.90 -2.32 -17.37
C GLU A 251 -22.91 -1.45 -16.56
N PHE A 252 -23.30 -0.97 -15.38
CA PHE A 252 -22.39 -0.25 -14.49
C PHE A 252 -21.26 -1.18 -14.02
N ASN A 253 -21.60 -2.40 -13.59
CA ASN A 253 -20.63 -3.42 -13.19
C ASN A 253 -19.64 -3.77 -14.31
N SER A 254 -20.10 -3.83 -15.56
CA SER A 254 -19.26 -4.19 -16.70
C SER A 254 -18.43 -3.04 -17.27
N LEU A 255 -19.00 -1.82 -17.32
CA LEU A 255 -18.39 -0.71 -18.07
C LEU A 255 -17.80 0.38 -17.17
N ILE A 256 -18.37 0.62 -16.00
CA ILE A 256 -17.98 1.76 -15.15
C ILE A 256 -17.14 1.30 -13.97
N LEU A 257 -17.59 0.26 -13.27
CA LEU A 257 -16.93 -0.25 -12.07
C LEU A 257 -15.43 -0.53 -12.26
N PRO A 258 -14.97 -1.18 -13.35
CA PRO A 258 -13.54 -1.45 -13.55
C PRO A 258 -12.70 -0.18 -13.72
N ARG A 259 -13.32 0.95 -14.07
CA ARG A 259 -12.66 2.25 -14.32
C ARG A 259 -12.66 3.15 -13.09
N CYS A 260 -13.52 2.88 -12.11
CA CYS A 260 -13.63 3.68 -10.89
C CYS A 260 -12.29 3.84 -10.14
N PRO A 261 -11.47 2.79 -9.94
CA PRO A 261 -10.18 2.94 -9.27
C PRO A 261 -9.25 3.95 -9.93
N ALA A 262 -9.13 3.91 -11.27
CA ALA A 262 -8.28 4.82 -12.04
C ALA A 262 -8.72 6.29 -11.90
N LEU A 263 -10.03 6.54 -11.82
CA LEU A 263 -10.56 7.88 -11.59
C LEU A 263 -10.24 8.41 -10.19
N VAL A 264 -10.38 7.57 -9.17
CA VAL A 264 -10.01 7.93 -7.78
C VAL A 264 -8.52 8.19 -7.67
N GLU A 265 -7.71 7.36 -8.32
CA GLU A 265 -6.26 7.49 -8.39
C GLU A 265 -5.84 8.79 -9.10
N ALA A 266 -6.47 9.16 -10.22
CA ALA A 266 -6.19 10.42 -10.91
C ALA A 266 -6.46 11.65 -10.03
N ILE A 267 -7.59 11.67 -9.30
CA ILE A 267 -7.90 12.73 -8.31
C ILE A 267 -6.81 12.75 -7.22
N GLY A 268 -6.43 11.59 -6.72
CA GLY A 268 -5.40 11.47 -5.70
C GLY A 268 -4.03 11.94 -6.19
N HIS A 269 -3.60 11.59 -7.40
CA HIS A 269 -2.30 12.03 -7.95
C HIS A 269 -2.23 13.54 -8.09
N ARG A 270 -3.33 14.18 -8.51
CA ARG A 270 -3.42 15.65 -8.53
C ARG A 270 -3.24 16.23 -7.14
N ARG A 271 -3.97 15.72 -6.13
CA ARG A 271 -3.84 16.18 -4.74
C ARG A 271 -2.41 15.99 -4.21
N ALA A 272 -1.78 14.87 -4.52
CA ALA A 272 -0.42 14.57 -4.13
C ALA A 272 0.57 15.56 -4.77
N TYR A 273 0.43 15.83 -6.07
CA TYR A 273 1.24 16.81 -6.79
C TYR A 273 1.09 18.22 -6.20
N GLU A 274 -0.16 18.69 -5.99
CA GLU A 274 -0.44 20.01 -5.42
C GLU A 274 0.13 20.15 -4.00
N ALA A 275 0.00 19.11 -3.17
CA ALA A 275 0.58 19.08 -1.82
C ALA A 275 2.12 19.16 -1.84
N ALA A 276 2.76 18.41 -2.75
CA ALA A 276 4.21 18.42 -2.92
C ALA A 276 4.73 19.74 -3.47
N ALA A 277 4.06 20.31 -4.47
CA ALA A 277 4.39 21.61 -5.04
C ALA A 277 4.31 22.71 -3.96
N LYS A 278 3.23 22.70 -3.16
CA LYS A 278 3.05 23.63 -2.04
C LYS A 278 4.12 23.47 -0.96
N ALA A 279 4.61 22.25 -0.73
CA ALA A 279 5.66 21.96 0.24
C ALA A 279 7.07 22.32 -0.27
N GLY A 280 7.22 22.73 -1.53
CA GLY A 280 8.52 23.08 -2.11
C GLY A 280 9.42 21.87 -2.36
N VAL A 281 8.84 20.74 -2.76
CA VAL A 281 9.62 19.55 -3.19
C VAL A 281 10.53 19.91 -4.36
N ASP A 282 11.72 19.31 -4.38
CA ASP A 282 12.69 19.42 -5.47
C ASP A 282 12.03 19.30 -6.85
N SER A 283 12.29 20.26 -7.73
CA SER A 283 11.60 20.38 -9.01
C SER A 283 11.83 19.19 -9.94
N ASP A 284 13.00 18.56 -9.90
CA ASP A 284 13.32 17.41 -10.75
C ASP A 284 12.58 16.16 -10.27
N LEU A 285 12.49 15.96 -8.95
CA LEU A 285 11.72 14.87 -8.35
C LEU A 285 10.22 15.05 -8.61
N LEU A 286 9.72 16.29 -8.47
CA LEU A 286 8.32 16.61 -8.75
C LEU A 286 7.98 16.40 -10.23
N ALA A 287 8.87 16.81 -11.14
CA ALA A 287 8.71 16.59 -12.58
C ALA A 287 8.77 15.11 -12.96
N LEU A 288 9.62 14.31 -12.29
CA LEU A 288 9.67 12.86 -12.50
C LEU A 288 8.39 12.18 -12.01
N TYR A 289 7.84 12.62 -10.88
CA TYR A 289 6.55 12.15 -10.39
C TYR A 289 5.39 12.52 -11.32
N GLU A 290 5.39 13.74 -11.88
CA GLU A 290 4.39 14.17 -12.86
C GLU A 290 4.39 13.26 -14.10
N ILE A 291 5.59 13.01 -14.66
CA ILE A 291 5.72 12.12 -15.82
C ILE A 291 5.30 10.70 -15.47
N HIS A 292 5.62 10.22 -14.26
CA HIS A 292 5.13 8.94 -13.78
C HIS A 292 3.60 8.87 -13.78
N ALA A 293 2.92 9.89 -13.23
CA ALA A 293 1.45 9.93 -13.19
C ALA A 293 0.83 9.96 -14.59
N VAL A 294 1.46 10.66 -15.55
CA VAL A 294 1.04 10.65 -16.96
C VAL A 294 1.22 9.26 -17.59
N LEU A 295 2.32 8.57 -17.27
CA LEU A 295 2.63 7.22 -17.77
C LEU A 295 1.75 6.11 -17.18
N LEU A 296 0.86 6.41 -16.23
CA LEU A 296 -0.17 5.47 -15.78
C LEU A 296 -1.28 5.29 -16.83
N ASP A 297 -1.55 6.31 -17.64
CA ASP A 297 -2.48 6.24 -18.78
C ASP A 297 -1.99 7.06 -19.98
N PRO A 298 -0.85 6.69 -20.59
CA PRO A 298 -0.23 7.47 -21.65
C PRO A 298 -1.15 7.60 -22.87
N SER A 299 -2.00 6.60 -23.12
CA SER A 299 -2.95 6.58 -24.24
C SER A 299 -3.95 7.72 -24.12
N TRP A 300 -4.52 7.95 -22.93
CA TRP A 300 -5.46 9.05 -22.72
C TRP A 300 -4.81 10.41 -22.98
N TYR A 301 -3.60 10.64 -22.45
CA TYR A 301 -2.89 11.90 -22.65
C TYR A 301 -2.50 12.11 -24.12
N ILE A 302 -2.00 11.08 -24.81
CA ILE A 302 -1.65 11.19 -26.23
C ILE A 302 -2.89 11.47 -27.09
N GLN A 303 -4.05 10.92 -26.72
CA GLN A 303 -5.28 11.11 -27.48
C GLN A 303 -5.94 12.47 -27.23
N HIS A 304 -5.82 13.01 -26.02
CA HIS A 304 -6.59 14.18 -25.58
C HIS A 304 -5.75 15.43 -25.30
N THR A 305 -4.44 15.36 -25.48
CA THR A 305 -3.51 16.49 -25.30
C THR A 305 -2.47 16.52 -26.41
N ASP A 306 -1.62 17.56 -26.44
CA ASP A 306 -0.53 17.67 -27.41
C ASP A 306 0.72 16.84 -27.03
N LEU A 307 0.62 15.98 -26.01
CA LEU A 307 1.72 15.14 -25.58
C LEU A 307 1.97 13.99 -26.55
N THR A 308 3.24 13.77 -26.91
CA THR A 308 3.64 12.65 -27.76
C THR A 308 4.35 11.56 -26.96
N ARG A 309 4.27 10.32 -27.43
CA ARG A 309 5.02 9.19 -26.84
C ARG A 309 6.53 9.47 -26.77
N GLU A 310 7.08 10.07 -27.83
CA GLU A 310 8.50 10.45 -27.90
C GLU A 310 8.86 11.48 -26.83
N TYR A 311 8.02 12.52 -26.68
CA TYR A 311 8.22 13.52 -25.63
C TYR A 311 8.24 12.91 -24.23
N LEU A 312 7.31 12.00 -23.93
CA LEU A 312 7.26 11.33 -22.62
C LEU A 312 8.55 10.56 -22.31
N PHE A 313 9.04 9.76 -23.27
CA PHE A 313 10.29 9.02 -23.10
C PHE A 313 11.52 9.94 -22.97
N GLN A 314 11.60 10.98 -23.80
CA GLN A 314 12.72 11.92 -23.75
C GLN A 314 12.72 12.76 -22.47
N LYS A 315 11.54 13.17 -21.97
CA LYS A 315 11.44 13.91 -20.71
C LYS A 315 11.83 13.01 -19.53
N GLU A 316 11.34 11.77 -19.49
CA GLU A 316 11.75 10.79 -18.46
C GLU A 316 13.27 10.57 -18.48
N ALA A 317 13.86 10.27 -19.64
CA ALA A 317 15.29 10.01 -19.76
C ALA A 317 16.16 11.19 -19.26
N ARG A 318 15.81 12.43 -19.64
CA ARG A 318 16.51 13.64 -19.22
C ARG A 318 16.44 13.87 -17.71
N LEU A 319 15.28 13.62 -17.10
CA LEU A 319 15.12 13.74 -15.64
C LEU A 319 15.98 12.69 -14.92
N LEU A 320 16.04 11.46 -15.43
CA LEU A 320 16.90 10.44 -14.85
C LEU A 320 18.39 10.81 -14.97
N ASP A 321 18.83 11.41 -16.09
CA ASP A 321 20.20 11.88 -16.27
C ASP A 321 20.57 13.01 -15.30
N THR A 322 19.60 13.85 -14.97
CA THR A 322 19.75 14.94 -13.99
C THR A 322 19.82 14.41 -12.56
N LEU A 323 19.02 13.40 -12.23
CA LEU A 323 18.89 12.87 -10.87
C LEU A 323 19.93 11.81 -10.51
N LEU A 324 20.42 11.03 -11.48
CA LEU A 324 21.36 9.93 -11.23
C LEU A 324 22.66 10.36 -10.52
N PRO A 325 23.32 11.48 -10.88
CA PRO A 325 24.51 11.95 -10.17
C PRO A 325 24.24 12.28 -8.70
N ARG A 326 23.00 12.61 -8.35
CA ARG A 326 22.54 12.98 -7.01
C ARG A 326 22.03 11.76 -6.23
N LEU A 327 22.02 10.57 -6.82
CA LEU A 327 21.34 9.39 -6.29
C LEU A 327 21.74 9.06 -4.85
N ASP A 328 23.04 9.03 -4.55
CA ASP A 328 23.51 8.64 -3.22
C ASP A 328 23.01 9.60 -2.13
N THR A 329 23.11 10.90 -2.42
CA THR A 329 22.58 11.98 -1.57
C THR A 329 21.06 11.91 -1.43
N LEU A 330 20.34 11.61 -2.52
CA LEU A 330 18.87 11.45 -2.48
C LEU A 330 18.44 10.24 -1.65
N LEU A 331 19.21 9.15 -1.67
CA LEU A 331 18.98 8.00 -0.80
C LEU A 331 19.20 8.38 0.66
N ASP A 332 20.29 9.08 0.97
CA ASP A 332 20.58 9.52 2.34
C ASP A 332 19.55 10.53 2.87
N SER A 333 19.07 11.45 2.02
CA SER A 333 18.06 12.44 2.40
C SER A 333 16.71 11.83 2.76
N THR A 334 16.45 10.57 2.41
CA THR A 334 15.23 9.87 2.87
C THR A 334 15.20 9.68 4.39
N GLY A 335 16.38 9.69 5.05
CA GLY A 335 16.54 9.35 6.47
C GLY A 335 16.47 7.85 6.77
N ALA A 336 16.36 7.00 5.74
CA ALA A 336 16.17 5.55 5.91
C ALA A 336 17.34 4.85 6.61
N GLY A 337 18.56 5.36 6.43
CA GLY A 337 19.77 4.78 7.01
C GLY A 337 19.72 4.61 8.53
N LEU A 338 18.93 5.42 9.24
CA LEU A 338 18.78 5.37 10.70
C LEU A 338 18.06 4.11 11.21
N TYR A 339 17.26 3.46 10.36
CA TYR A 339 16.43 2.31 10.75
C TYR A 339 16.53 1.12 9.78
N CYS A 340 17.40 1.20 8.77
CA CYS A 340 17.71 0.07 7.89
C CYS A 340 18.81 -0.79 8.50
N THR A 341 18.55 -2.09 8.66
CA THR A 341 19.51 -3.05 9.22
C THR A 341 19.89 -4.17 8.24
N ALA A 342 19.56 -3.98 6.96
CA ALA A 342 19.78 -5.00 5.92
C ALA A 342 21.28 -5.30 5.74
N PRO A 343 21.71 -6.57 5.85
CA PRO A 343 23.11 -6.97 5.68
C PRO A 343 23.73 -6.54 4.34
N ILE A 344 22.95 -6.46 3.27
CA ILE A 344 23.46 -6.10 1.92
C ILE A 344 23.92 -4.65 1.77
N LEU A 345 23.70 -3.79 2.76
CA LEU A 345 24.07 -2.37 2.72
C LEU A 345 25.59 -2.14 2.62
N SER A 346 26.39 -2.92 3.36
CA SER A 346 27.86 -2.78 3.39
C SER A 346 28.56 -4.15 3.44
N LEU A 347 29.87 -4.18 3.23
CA LEU A 347 30.63 -5.43 3.35
C LEU A 347 30.71 -5.84 4.82
N ALA A 348 31.03 -4.90 5.71
CA ALA A 348 31.06 -5.12 7.15
C ALA A 348 29.73 -5.66 7.70
N SER A 349 28.59 -5.12 7.27
CA SER A 349 27.27 -5.62 7.71
C SER A 349 26.94 -7.01 7.16
N TRP A 350 27.47 -7.36 5.98
CA TRP A 350 27.31 -8.67 5.39
C TRP A 350 28.17 -9.70 6.13
N ASP A 351 29.44 -9.39 6.35
CA ASP A 351 30.38 -10.28 7.06
C ASP A 351 29.89 -10.54 8.50
N ALA A 352 29.52 -9.48 9.23
CA ALA A 352 28.95 -9.61 10.56
C ALA A 352 27.65 -10.44 10.58
N PHE A 353 26.87 -10.43 9.49
CA PHE A 353 25.68 -11.28 9.38
C PHE A 353 26.06 -12.75 9.15
N VAL A 354 27.03 -13.01 8.26
CA VAL A 354 27.55 -14.36 7.99
C VAL A 354 28.15 -14.99 9.25
N ASP A 355 28.91 -14.22 10.03
CA ASP A 355 29.52 -14.67 11.29
C ASP A 355 28.51 -15.14 12.35
N ARG A 356 27.23 -14.73 12.22
CA ARG A 356 26.14 -15.14 13.12
C ARG A 356 25.34 -16.33 12.59
N LEU A 357 25.60 -16.80 11.37
CA LEU A 357 24.89 -17.95 10.81
C LEU A 357 25.41 -19.23 11.47
N GLU A 358 24.49 -20.16 11.70
CA GLU A 358 24.84 -21.49 12.21
C GLU A 358 25.67 -22.23 11.15
N THR A 359 26.88 -22.63 11.52
CA THR A 359 27.72 -23.49 10.69
C THR A 359 27.32 -24.93 10.95
N LEU A 360 26.80 -25.60 9.93
CA LEU A 360 26.57 -27.04 9.99
C LEU A 360 27.93 -27.74 9.77
N GLU A 361 28.48 -28.33 10.83
CA GLU A 361 29.64 -29.22 10.70
C GLU A 361 29.23 -30.48 9.94
N ALA A 362 30.04 -30.87 8.95
CA ALA A 362 29.79 -32.06 8.15
C ALA A 362 29.90 -33.32 9.01
N VAL A 363 28.77 -33.86 9.44
CA VAL A 363 28.72 -35.20 10.03
C VAL A 363 28.94 -36.21 8.92
N GLY A 364 30.18 -36.69 8.78
CA GLY A 364 30.50 -37.97 8.14
C GLY A 364 30.32 -38.07 6.63
N MET A 365 30.75 -37.08 5.84
CA MET A 365 30.97 -37.31 4.40
C MET A 365 32.36 -37.93 4.22
N SER A 366 32.41 -39.25 4.02
CA SER A 366 33.62 -39.94 3.54
C SER A 366 34.11 -39.25 2.26
N GLU A 367 35.43 -39.09 2.16
CA GLU A 367 36.14 -38.52 1.01
C GLU A 367 35.79 -39.25 -0.29
N ASP A 368 34.71 -38.86 -0.95
CA ASP A 368 34.56 -39.13 -2.37
C ASP A 368 33.83 -37.97 -3.05
N LYS A 369 34.67 -37.11 -3.63
CA LYS A 369 34.40 -36.18 -4.73
C LYS A 369 33.22 -35.23 -4.54
N ALA A 370 33.53 -34.05 -4.01
CA ALA A 370 32.82 -32.82 -4.39
C ALA A 370 33.83 -31.77 -4.85
N ARG A 371 34.09 -31.74 -6.17
CA ARG A 371 34.48 -30.51 -6.86
C ARG A 371 33.21 -29.96 -7.49
N LEU A 372 32.79 -28.77 -7.08
CA LEU A 372 31.96 -27.86 -7.86
C LEU A 372 32.64 -26.49 -7.87
#